data_AF-A0A356E4T7-F1
#
_entry.id   AF-A0A356E4T7-F1
#
_cell.length_a   1.000
_cell.length_b   1.000
_cell.length_c   1.000
_cell.angle_alpha   90.00
_cell.angle_beta   90.00
_cell.angle_gamma   90.00
#
_symmetry.space_group_name_H-M   'P 1'
#
loop_
_entity.id
_entity.type
_entity.pdbx_description
1 polymer ?
#
loop_
_entity_poly.entity_id
_entity_poly.type
_entity_poly.pdbx_seq_one_letter_code
_entity_poly.pdbx_strand_id
1 'polypeptide(L)'
;MTDRIVLLIQLMFLVGMILLLVAAFFAGSADEKKHYQSILAREEALNHIMVVPVKRLPEFFSTRELVLGSVVMSSNKFTRMLAAFRNIFGGKVHSYETLLDRARREAVLRMKEEAVKLGANMILNMKFETAALG
;
A
#
# COMPACT_ATOMS: atom_id res chain seq x y z
N MET A 1 36.12 39.12 -1.69
CA MET A 1 35.98 38.11 -2.78
C MET A 1 35.62 36.74 -2.23
N THR A 2 36.19 36.34 -1.10
CA THR A 2 35.94 35.05 -0.42
C THR A 2 34.46 34.82 -0.09
N ASP A 3 33.73 35.85 0.37
CA ASP A 3 32.32 35.70 0.79
C ASP A 3 31.37 35.36 -0.37
N ARG A 4 31.60 35.90 -1.57
CA ARG A 4 30.77 35.61 -2.75
C ARG A 4 30.98 34.18 -3.26
N ILE A 5 32.20 33.67 -3.15
CA ILE A 5 32.55 32.29 -3.51
C ILE A 5 31.89 31.31 -2.52
N VAL A 6 31.97 31.61 -1.22
CA VAL A 6 31.30 30.81 -0.18
C VAL A 6 29.78 30.78 -0.39
N LEU A 7 29.16 31.92 -0.71
CA LEU A 7 27.73 32.00 -1.00
C LEU A 7 27.33 31.14 -2.22
N LEU A 8 28.12 31.17 -3.29
CA LEU A 8 27.88 30.35 -4.49
C LEU A 8 27.97 28.85 -4.18
N ILE A 9 28.95 28.43 -3.40
CA ILE A 9 29.09 27.03 -2.98
C ILE A 9 27.90 26.58 -2.14
N GLN A 10 27.45 27.40 -1.18
CA GLN A 10 26.27 27.12 -0.36
C GLN A 10 25.00 27.01 -1.21
N LEU A 11 24.83 27.90 -2.20
CA LEU A 11 23.69 27.86 -3.12
C LEU A 11 23.70 26.59 -3.98
N MET A 12 24.86 26.22 -4.54
CA MET A 12 25.00 24.98 -5.31
C MET A 12 24.68 23.73 -4.47
N PHE A 13 25.15 23.70 -3.21
CA PHE A 13 24.84 22.62 -2.29
C PHE A 13 23.34 22.53 -1.98
N LEU A 14 22.69 23.67 -1.73
CA LEU A 14 21.25 23.73 -1.47
C LEU A 14 20.44 23.23 -2.68
N VAL A 15 20.79 23.68 -3.88
CA VAL A 15 20.14 23.24 -5.12
C VAL A 15 20.33 21.73 -5.32
N GLY A 16 21.54 21.21 -5.07
CA GLY A 16 21.82 19.77 -5.12
C GLY A 16 20.96 18.97 -4.14
N MET A 17 20.81 19.43 -2.90
CA MET A 17 19.94 18.79 -1.90
C MET A 17 18.46 18.79 -2.34
N ILE A 18 17.96 19.91 -2.87
CA ILE A 18 16.58 20.01 -3.35
C ILE A 18 16.35 19.03 -4.51
N LEU A 19 17.28 18.95 -5.47
CA LEU A 19 17.19 18.02 -6.59
C LEU A 19 17.14 16.55 -6.13
N LEU A 20 17.94 16.18 -5.13
CA LEU A 20 17.92 14.83 -4.55
C LEU A 20 16.58 14.52 -3.87
N LEU A 21 16.01 15.46 -3.12
CA LEU A 21 14.71 15.28 -2.48
C LEU A 21 13.59 15.11 -3.51
N VAL A 22 13.63 15.90 -4.58
CA VAL A 22 12.67 15.80 -5.69
C VAL A 22 12.80 14.46 -6.40
N ALA A 23 14.02 14.02 -6.72
CA ALA A 23 14.26 12.72 -7.34
C ALA A 23 13.76 11.56 -6.45
N ALA A 24 14.03 11.61 -5.14
CA ALA A 24 13.56 10.62 -4.18
C ALA A 24 12.02 10.57 -4.11
N PHE A 25 11.36 11.72 -4.15
CA PHE A 25 9.90 11.81 -4.18
C PHE A 25 9.32 11.15 -5.44
N PHE A 26 9.84 11.50 -6.62
CA PHE A 26 9.36 10.93 -7.89
C PHE A 26 9.61 9.42 -8.00
N ALA A 27 10.78 8.95 -7.55
CA ALA A 27 11.08 7.52 -7.51
C ALA A 27 10.09 6.76 -6.63
N GLY A 28 9.81 7.28 -5.43
CA GLY A 28 8.83 6.68 -4.51
C GLY A 28 7.42 6.63 -5.10
N SER A 29 6.96 7.72 -5.72
CA SER A 29 5.64 7.77 -6.37
C SER A 29 5.54 6.81 -7.57
N ALA A 30 6.63 6.62 -8.32
CA ALA A 30 6.64 5.70 -9.46
C ALA A 30 6.45 4.24 -9.01
N ASP A 31 7.13 3.83 -7.95
CA ASP A 31 6.99 2.46 -7.42
C ASP A 31 5.61 2.23 -6.81
N GLU A 32 5.05 3.26 -6.17
CA GLU A 32 3.68 3.23 -5.66
C GLU A 32 2.65 2.99 -6.77
N LYS A 33 2.82 3.69 -7.90
CA LYS A 33 1.98 3.52 -9.09
C LYS A 33 2.12 2.13 -9.69
N LYS A 34 3.35 1.62 -9.85
CA LYS A 34 3.59 0.26 -10.37
C LYS A 34 2.94 -0.79 -9.49
N HIS A 35 3.06 -0.67 -8.17
CA HIS A 35 2.42 -1.58 -7.24
C HIS A 35 0.90 -1.56 -7.38
N TYR A 36 0.29 -0.38 -7.55
CA TYR A 36 -1.15 -0.26 -7.80
C TYR A 36 -1.57 -0.95 -9.10
N GLN A 37 -0.80 -0.81 -10.18
CA GLN A 37 -1.10 -1.50 -11.44
C GLN A 37 -0.99 -3.03 -11.29
N SER A 38 -0.02 -3.52 -10.52
CA SER A 38 0.10 -4.94 -10.19
C SER A 38 -1.10 -5.46 -9.39
N ILE A 39 -1.67 -4.64 -8.50
CA ILE A 39 -2.92 -4.98 -7.78
C ILE A 39 -4.07 -5.15 -8.77
N LEU A 40 -4.29 -4.18 -9.66
CA LEU A 40 -5.40 -4.23 -10.62
C LEU A 40 -5.30 -5.45 -11.55
N ALA A 41 -4.11 -5.74 -12.07
CA ALA A 41 -3.88 -6.90 -12.92
C ALA A 41 -4.17 -8.23 -12.18
N ARG A 42 -3.79 -8.33 -10.90
CA ARG A 42 -4.07 -9.52 -10.08
C ARG A 42 -5.54 -9.60 -9.66
N GLU A 43 -6.22 -8.48 -9.43
CA GLU A 43 -7.67 -8.46 -9.17
C GLU A 43 -8.44 -9.00 -10.37
N GLU A 44 -8.04 -8.63 -11.59
CA GLU A 44 -8.60 -9.17 -12.83
C GLU A 44 -8.33 -10.67 -12.96
N ALA A 45 -7.08 -11.11 -12.78
CA ALA A 45 -6.70 -12.53 -12.88
C ALA A 45 -7.41 -13.43 -11.84
N LEU A 46 -7.68 -12.90 -10.64
CA LEU A 46 -8.26 -13.65 -9.51
C LEU A 46 -9.75 -13.33 -9.28
N ASN A 47 -10.43 -12.75 -10.28
CA ASN A 47 -11.84 -12.40 -10.20
C ASN A 47 -12.75 -13.65 -10.03
N HIS A 48 -12.31 -14.80 -10.52
CA HIS A 48 -13.02 -16.08 -10.47
C HIS A 48 -13.09 -16.69 -9.07
N ILE A 49 -12.23 -16.25 -8.13
CA ILE A 49 -12.29 -16.66 -6.73
C ILE A 49 -13.34 -15.81 -6.00
N MET A 50 -14.46 -16.44 -5.66
CA MET A 50 -15.53 -15.78 -4.92
C MET A 50 -15.16 -15.64 -3.44
N VAL A 51 -15.35 -14.46 -2.86
CA VAL A 51 -15.11 -14.21 -1.43
C VAL A 51 -16.43 -13.78 -0.79
N VAL A 52 -16.89 -14.56 0.20
CA VAL A 52 -18.18 -14.33 0.84
C VAL A 52 -18.00 -14.18 2.36
N PRO A 53 -18.39 -13.04 2.97
CA PRO A 53 -18.30 -12.82 4.41
C PRO A 53 -19.47 -13.47 5.17
N VAL A 54 -19.77 -14.73 4.85
CA VAL A 54 -20.82 -15.51 5.51
C VAL A 54 -20.33 -16.06 6.84
N LYS A 55 -21.03 -15.73 7.94
CA LYS A 55 -20.68 -16.18 9.29
C LYS A 55 -21.03 -17.64 9.55
N ARG A 56 -22.17 -18.12 9.02
CA ARG A 56 -22.64 -19.49 9.22
C ARG A 56 -22.39 -20.30 7.95
N LEU A 57 -21.40 -21.17 8.00
CA LEU A 57 -21.05 -22.03 6.87
C LEU A 57 -22.17 -23.06 6.64
N PRO A 58 -22.58 -23.29 5.38
CA PRO A 58 -23.45 -24.41 5.05
C PRO A 58 -22.76 -25.75 5.36
N GLU A 59 -23.52 -26.74 5.83
CA GLU A 59 -22.95 -28.01 6.31
C GLU A 59 -22.35 -28.88 5.19
N PHE A 60 -22.65 -28.56 3.93
CA PHE A 60 -22.34 -29.37 2.75
C PHE A 60 -20.88 -29.29 2.28
N PHE A 61 -20.06 -28.38 2.81
CA PHE A 61 -18.64 -28.25 2.40
C PHE A 61 -17.76 -29.26 3.15
N SER A 62 -17.15 -30.17 2.39
CA SER A 62 -16.32 -31.28 2.86
C SER A 62 -14.85 -30.92 3.13
N THR A 63 -14.25 -30.00 2.37
CA THR A 63 -12.85 -29.55 2.54
C THR A 63 -12.82 -28.15 3.12
N ARG A 64 -12.09 -27.95 4.22
CA ARG A 64 -12.01 -26.68 4.96
C ARG A 64 -10.56 -26.38 5.31
N GLU A 65 -9.84 -25.86 4.34
CA GLU A 65 -8.50 -25.34 4.59
C GLU A 65 -8.56 -23.85 4.92
N LEU A 66 -7.70 -23.42 5.84
CA LEU A 66 -7.56 -22.02 6.20
C LEU A 66 -6.68 -21.31 5.17
N VAL A 67 -7.11 -20.14 4.72
CA VAL A 67 -6.31 -19.24 3.88
C VAL A 67 -6.11 -17.90 4.59
N LEU A 68 -4.95 -17.29 4.37
CA LEU A 68 -4.47 -16.11 5.06
C LEU A 68 -3.83 -15.13 4.05
N GLY A 69 -4.14 -13.85 4.20
CA GLY A 69 -3.58 -12.79 3.39
C GLY A 69 -2.98 -11.70 4.26
N SER A 70 -1.67 -11.73 4.46
CA SER A 70 -0.98 -10.77 5.32
C SER A 70 -0.16 -9.77 4.51
N VAL A 71 -0.26 -8.50 4.88
CA VAL A 71 0.57 -7.42 4.33
C VAL A 71 0.99 -6.47 5.45
N VAL A 72 2.22 -5.99 5.37
CA VAL A 72 2.73 -4.90 6.20
C VAL A 72 2.97 -3.72 5.27
N MET A 73 2.26 -2.62 5.50
CA MET A 73 2.47 -1.37 4.76
C MET A 73 2.90 -0.27 5.73
N SER A 74 4.03 0.38 5.41
CA SER A 74 4.55 1.50 6.19
C SER A 74 4.34 2.81 5.44
N SER A 75 3.95 3.85 6.19
CA SER A 75 3.94 5.20 5.65
C SER A 75 5.36 5.74 5.54
N ASN A 76 5.76 6.21 4.36
CA ASN A 76 7.08 6.80 4.19
C ASN A 76 7.15 8.21 4.82
N LYS A 77 8.36 8.74 5.04
CA LYS A 77 8.58 10.06 5.68
C LYS A 77 7.92 11.21 4.90
N PHE A 78 7.85 11.11 3.57
CA PHE A 78 7.23 12.14 2.72
C PHE A 78 5.70 12.16 2.87
N THR A 79 5.06 10.99 2.87
CA THR A 79 3.62 10.80 3.13
C THR A 79 3.25 11.41 4.47
N ARG A 80 4.08 11.19 5.50
CA ARG A 80 3.88 11.78 6.84
C ARG A 80 4.06 13.30 6.85
N MET A 81 5.08 13.82 6.17
CA MET A 81 5.33 15.25 6.05
C MET A 81 4.16 15.95 5.32
N LEU A 82 3.69 15.41 4.20
CA LEU A 82 2.54 15.94 3.46
C LEU A 82 1.25 15.87 4.28
N ALA A 83 1.04 14.78 5.04
CA ALA A 83 -0.08 14.66 5.96
C ALA A 83 -0.02 15.74 7.07
N ALA A 84 1.16 16.02 7.61
CA ALA A 84 1.35 17.08 8.61
C ALA A 84 1.02 18.48 8.06
N PHE A 85 1.44 18.78 6.83
CA PHE A 85 1.04 20.03 6.16
C PHE A 85 -0.47 20.10 5.92
N ARG A 86 -1.10 18.98 5.55
CA ARG A 86 -2.56 18.91 5.33
C ARG A 86 -3.36 19.14 6.62
N ASN A 87 -2.85 18.68 7.77
CA ASN A 87 -3.51 18.87 9.06
C ASN A 87 -3.70 20.35 9.44
N ILE A 88 -2.87 21.27 8.91
CA ILE A 88 -3.00 22.71 9.14
C ILE A 88 -4.22 23.29 8.41
N PHE A 89 -4.55 22.76 7.22
CA PHE A 89 -5.65 23.25 6.38
C PHE A 89 -6.92 22.39 6.49
N GLY A 90 -6.85 21.26 7.20
CA GLY A 90 -7.96 20.31 7.38
C GLY A 90 -8.25 19.42 6.16
N GLY A 91 -9.25 18.54 6.31
CA GLY A 91 -9.73 17.63 5.27
C GLY A 91 -9.17 16.20 5.36
N LYS A 92 -9.55 15.35 4.41
CA LYS A 92 -9.11 13.94 4.33
C LYS A 92 -7.62 13.86 4.04
N VAL A 93 -6.94 12.93 4.72
CA VAL A 93 -5.54 12.60 4.45
C VAL A 93 -5.49 11.55 3.35
N HIS A 94 -5.64 12.00 2.10
CA HIS A 94 -5.72 11.15 0.92
C HIS A 94 -4.57 10.15 0.80
N SER A 95 -3.38 10.53 1.27
CA SER A 95 -2.19 9.68 1.28
C SER A 95 -2.32 8.46 2.21
N TYR A 96 -3.01 8.59 3.36
CA TYR A 96 -3.30 7.45 4.23
C TYR A 96 -4.48 6.61 3.74
N GLU A 97 -5.51 7.24 3.15
CA GLU A 97 -6.62 6.49 2.53
C GLU A 97 -6.11 5.57 1.42
N THR A 98 -5.23 6.08 0.56
CA THR A 98 -4.60 5.32 -0.54
C THR A 98 -3.71 4.20 -0.03
N LEU A 99 -3.05 4.38 1.12
CA LEU A 99 -2.24 3.34 1.75
C LEU A 99 -3.12 2.22 2.32
N LEU A 100 -4.21 2.57 3.01
CA LEU A 100 -5.15 1.60 3.56
C LEU A 100 -5.89 0.80 2.47
N ASP A 101 -6.31 1.44 1.39
CA ASP A 101 -6.96 0.78 0.24
C ASP A 101 -6.03 -0.28 -0.36
N ARG A 102 -4.78 0.11 -0.68
CA ARG A 102 -3.78 -0.82 -1.21
C ARG A 102 -3.47 -1.96 -0.27
N ALA A 103 -3.34 -1.69 1.04
CA ALA A 103 -3.09 -2.73 2.03
C ALA A 103 -4.21 -3.77 2.04
N ARG A 104 -5.47 -3.33 2.07
CA ARG A 104 -6.63 -4.25 2.06
C ARG A 104 -6.69 -5.07 0.78
N ARG A 105 -6.50 -4.45 -0.38
CA ARG A 105 -6.49 -5.14 -1.68
C ARG A 105 -5.38 -6.17 -1.76
N GLU A 106 -4.16 -5.79 -1.39
CA GLU A 106 -3.01 -6.69 -1.38
C GLU A 106 -3.22 -7.88 -0.45
N ALA A 107 -3.78 -7.67 0.74
CA ALA A 107 -4.12 -8.74 1.68
C ALA A 107 -5.13 -9.72 1.05
N VAL A 108 -6.21 -9.22 0.45
CA VAL A 108 -7.21 -10.08 -0.22
C VAL A 108 -6.61 -10.84 -1.39
N LEU A 109 -5.76 -10.19 -2.19
CA LEU A 109 -5.08 -10.85 -3.32
C LEU A 109 -4.21 -12.01 -2.84
N ARG A 110 -3.39 -11.82 -1.81
CA ARG A 110 -2.58 -12.90 -1.23
C ARG A 110 -3.41 -14.05 -0.70
N MET A 111 -4.53 -13.75 -0.04
CA MET A 111 -5.48 -14.77 0.43
C MET A 111 -6.10 -15.55 -0.74
N LYS A 112 -6.44 -14.87 -1.85
CA LYS A 112 -6.95 -15.51 -3.08
C LYS A 112 -5.88 -16.35 -3.77
N GLU A 113 -4.63 -15.87 -3.85
CA GLU A 113 -3.49 -16.61 -4.39
C GLU A 113 -3.25 -17.90 -3.61
N GLU A 114 -3.41 -17.87 -2.28
CA GLU A 114 -3.35 -19.07 -1.45
C GLU A 114 -4.50 -20.04 -1.73
N ALA A 115 -5.74 -19.54 -1.84
CA ALA A 115 -6.89 -20.37 -2.23
C ALA A 115 -6.68 -21.07 -3.58
N VAL A 116 -6.08 -20.39 -4.58
CA VAL A 116 -5.74 -20.98 -5.88
C VAL A 116 -4.74 -22.14 -5.72
N LYS A 117 -3.72 -21.99 -4.88
CA LYS A 117 -2.73 -23.06 -4.63
C LYS A 117 -3.37 -24.32 -4.05
N LEU A 118 -4.43 -24.15 -3.27
CA LEU A 118 -5.22 -25.24 -2.69
C LEU A 118 -6.29 -25.79 -3.64
N GLY A 119 -6.40 -25.25 -4.87
CA GLY A 119 -7.44 -25.62 -5.82
C GLY A 119 -8.85 -25.18 -5.41
N ALA A 120 -8.96 -24.26 -4.45
CA ALA A 120 -10.24 -23.74 -3.99
C ALA A 120 -10.75 -22.65 -4.94
N ASN A 121 -12.06 -22.63 -5.19
CA ASN A 121 -12.73 -21.62 -6.03
C ASN A 121 -13.52 -20.59 -5.21
N MET A 122 -13.59 -20.77 -3.89
CA MET A 122 -14.37 -19.91 -3.01
C MET A 122 -13.74 -19.80 -1.62
N ILE A 123 -13.78 -18.59 -1.06
CA ILE A 123 -13.38 -18.28 0.30
C ILE A 123 -14.62 -17.86 1.08
N LEU A 124 -14.88 -18.55 2.18
CA LEU A 124 -16.02 -18.27 3.07
C LEU A 124 -15.52 -17.68 4.39
N ASN A 125 -16.40 -16.95 5.08
CA ASN A 125 -16.11 -16.37 6.39
C ASN A 125 -14.87 -15.46 6.42
N MET A 126 -14.67 -14.68 5.35
CA MET A 126 -13.57 -13.71 5.27
C MET A 126 -13.70 -12.64 6.36
N LYS A 127 -12.58 -12.32 7.01
CA LYS A 127 -12.45 -11.28 8.04
C LYS A 127 -11.18 -10.48 7.82
N PHE A 128 -11.24 -9.17 8.06
CA PHE A 128 -10.06 -8.33 8.15
C PHE A 128 -9.65 -8.14 9.60
N GLU A 129 -8.36 -8.30 9.87
CA GLU A 129 -7.73 -7.97 11.14
C GLU A 129 -6.62 -6.95 10.88
N THR A 130 -6.45 -6.00 11.80
CA THR A 130 -5.39 -4.99 11.71
C THR A 130 -4.63 -4.92 13.01
N ALA A 131 -3.29 -4.90 12.94
CA ALA A 131 -2.42 -4.68 14.08
C ALA A 131 -1.49 -3.50 13.80
N ALA A 132 -1.32 -2.62 14.79
CA ALA A 132 -0.29 -1.60 14.75
C ALA A 132 1.05 -2.24 15.18
N LEU A 133 2.02 -2.23 14.26
CA LEU A 133 3.40 -2.61 14.56
C LEU A 133 4.14 -1.32 14.93
N GLY A 134 4.53 -1.20 16.19
CA GLY A 134 5.23 -0.03 16.76
C GLY A 134 6.72 -0.08 16.52
#